data_AF-A0A2S8BC10-F1
#
_entry.id   AF-A0A2S8BC10-F1
#
_cell.length_a   1.000
_cell.length_b   1.000
_cell.length_c   1.000
_cell.angle_alpha   90.00
_cell.angle_beta   90.00
_cell.angle_gamma   90.00
#
_symmetry.space_group_name_H-M   'P 1'
#
loop_
_entity.id
_entity.type
_entity.pdbx_description
1 polymer ?
#
loop_
_entity_poly.entity_id
_entity_poly.type
_entity_poly.pdbx_seq_one_letter_code
_entity_poly.pdbx_strand_id
1 'polypeptide(L)'
;MTPLIPFVPKPVLARLSEAAFAYGELPVACSNLGDLDPAVACPDGTAADYVYGRGAEQHLTRGYLEHTLGQLSLLSMRLGGRLSITVAAYQPGADNGKAALRELAARTLAEFDLTGVIA
;
A
#
# COMPACT_ATOMS: atom_id res chain seq x y z
N MET A 1 14.40 -13.50 33.95
CA MET A 1 14.82 -12.61 32.85
C MET A 1 14.92 -13.43 31.58
N THR A 2 13.95 -13.32 30.68
CA THR A 2 14.07 -13.86 29.33
C THR A 2 14.86 -12.88 28.46
N PRO A 3 15.79 -13.34 27.61
CA PRO A 3 16.60 -12.47 26.78
C PRO A 3 15.74 -11.73 25.76
N LEU A 4 16.03 -10.44 25.52
CA LEU A 4 15.31 -9.58 24.57
C LEU A 4 15.43 -10.09 23.12
N ILE A 5 16.49 -10.85 22.82
CA ILE A 5 16.69 -11.52 21.53
C ILE A 5 17.15 -12.96 21.81
N PRO A 6 16.25 -13.96 21.80
CA PRO A 6 16.65 -15.34 21.93
C PRO A 6 17.50 -15.77 20.72
N PHE A 7 18.49 -16.64 20.94
CA PHE A 7 19.28 -17.21 19.85
C PHE A 7 18.45 -18.27 19.12
N VAL A 8 17.60 -17.82 18.19
CA VAL A 8 16.75 -18.67 17.36
C VAL A 8 17.38 -18.88 15.99
N PRO A 9 17.43 -20.13 15.47
CA PRO A 9 17.82 -20.37 14.09
C PRO A 9 16.95 -19.56 13.13
N LYS A 10 17.54 -18.97 12.08
CA LYS A 10 16.84 -18.18 11.06
C LYS A 10 15.51 -18.78 10.57
N PRO A 11 15.38 -20.09 10.23
CA PRO A 11 14.10 -20.64 9.80
C PRO A 11 13.03 -20.65 10.90
N VAL A 12 13.44 -20.80 12.16
CA VAL A 12 12.52 -20.72 13.31
C VAL A 12 12.08 -19.26 13.51
N LEU A 13 13.00 -18.30 13.42
CA LEU A 13 12.66 -16.89 13.50
C LEU A 13 11.74 -16.46 12.35
N ALA A 14 11.96 -16.94 11.13
CA ALA A 14 11.08 -16.69 9.99
C ALA A 14 9.66 -17.21 10.24
N ARG A 15 9.52 -18.46 10.69
CA ARG A 15 8.22 -19.05 11.05
C ARG A 15 7.53 -18.31 12.19
N LEU A 16 8.29 -17.89 13.21
CA LEU A 16 7.75 -17.09 14.31
C LEU A 16 7.29 -15.72 13.82
N SER A 17 8.02 -15.09 12.90
CA SER A 17 7.58 -13.83 12.30
C SER A 17 6.32 -14.01 11.45
N GLU A 18 6.25 -15.05 10.60
CA GLU A 18 5.05 -15.35 9.82
C GLU A 18 3.84 -15.61 10.71
N ALA A 19 4.01 -16.37 11.80
CA ALA A 19 2.97 -16.61 12.79
C ALA A 19 2.56 -15.34 13.55
N ALA A 20 3.52 -14.46 13.86
CA ALA A 20 3.28 -13.19 14.56
C ALA A 20 2.59 -12.14 13.68
N PHE A 21 2.86 -12.14 12.37
CA PHE A 21 2.14 -11.29 11.42
C PHE A 21 0.69 -11.75 11.22
N ALA A 22 0.36 -12.97 11.63
CA ALA A 22 -1.00 -13.54 11.62
C ALA A 22 -1.75 -13.11 10.36
N TYR A 23 -1.15 -13.39 9.18
CA TYR A 23 -1.72 -13.01 7.89
C TYR A 23 -3.17 -13.47 7.86
N GLY A 24 -4.10 -12.53 8.05
CA GLY A 24 -5.53 -12.77 7.83
C GLY A 24 -5.76 -13.08 6.36
N GLU A 25 -7.00 -13.35 5.97
CA GLU A 25 -7.30 -13.76 4.59
C GLU A 25 -6.78 -12.78 3.52
N LEU A 26 -6.57 -11.50 3.86
CA LEU A 26 -5.99 -10.48 2.97
C LEU A 26 -5.19 -9.43 3.78
N PRO A 27 -3.84 -9.41 3.72
CA PRO A 27 -3.05 -8.41 4.44
C PRO A 27 -3.22 -7.02 3.82
N VAL A 28 -3.53 -6.04 4.68
CA VAL A 28 -3.68 -4.62 4.31
C VAL A 28 -2.59 -3.79 4.98
N ALA A 29 -1.85 -3.02 4.19
CA ALA A 29 -0.89 -2.03 4.66
C ALA A 29 -1.36 -0.63 4.27
N CYS A 30 -1.39 0.29 5.24
CA CYS A 30 -1.77 1.68 5.01
C CYS A 30 -0.66 2.60 5.52
N SER A 31 -0.14 3.44 4.64
CA SER A 31 0.82 4.50 4.97
C SER A 31 0.17 5.86 4.73
N ASN A 32 0.23 6.74 5.73
CA ASN A 32 -0.29 8.09 5.60
C ASN A 32 0.83 9.10 5.90
N LEU A 33 1.18 9.92 4.91
CA LEU A 33 2.19 10.98 5.06
C LEU A 33 1.60 12.26 5.67
N GLY A 34 0.27 12.37 5.76
CA GLY A 34 -0.39 13.59 6.24
C GLY A 34 -0.27 14.75 5.25
N ASP A 35 -0.23 15.96 5.79
CA ASP A 35 -0.09 17.20 5.03
C ASP A 35 1.37 17.44 4.65
N LEU A 36 1.61 17.61 3.35
CA LEU A 36 2.92 17.95 2.81
C LEU A 36 2.99 19.43 2.43
N ASP A 37 4.20 20.00 2.50
CA ASP A 37 4.48 21.35 2.04
C ASP A 37 4.21 21.46 0.52
N PRO A 38 3.42 22.45 0.05
CA PRO A 38 3.19 22.70 -1.37
C PRO A 38 4.47 22.77 -2.22
N ALA A 39 5.61 23.16 -1.65
CA ALA A 39 6.90 23.16 -2.34
C ALA A 39 7.30 21.79 -2.90
N VAL A 40 6.80 20.69 -2.32
CA VAL A 40 7.01 19.32 -2.83
C VAL A 40 6.39 19.14 -4.23
N ALA A 41 5.36 19.93 -4.57
CA ALA A 41 4.73 19.93 -5.89
C ALA A 41 5.51 20.71 -6.97
N CYS A 42 6.60 21.39 -6.61
CA CYS A 42 7.27 22.36 -7.48
C CYS A 42 8.74 22.00 -7.77
N PRO A 43 9.05 20.79 -8.28
CA PRO A 43 10.45 20.36 -8.45
C PRO A 43 11.25 21.21 -9.44
N ASP A 44 10.58 21.83 -10.42
CA ASP A 44 11.18 22.75 -11.39
C ASP A 44 10.84 24.22 -11.13
N GLY A 45 10.22 24.51 -9.98
CA GLY A 45 9.70 25.83 -9.62
C GLY A 45 8.26 26.09 -10.07
N THR A 46 7.61 25.18 -10.80
CA THR A 46 6.20 25.27 -11.19
C THR A 46 5.35 24.21 -10.52
N ALA A 47 4.12 24.55 -10.12
CA ALA A 47 3.24 23.60 -9.42
C ALA A 47 2.75 22.50 -10.37
N ALA A 48 2.96 21.24 -10.00
CA ALA A 48 2.46 20.08 -10.72
C ALA A 48 0.92 19.97 -10.64
N ASP A 49 0.29 19.50 -11.73
CA ASP A 49 -1.15 19.25 -11.78
C ASP A 49 -1.59 18.13 -10.83
N TYR A 50 -0.73 17.11 -10.70
CA TYR A 50 -0.93 15.93 -9.85
C TYR A 50 0.37 15.55 -9.16
N VAL A 51 0.27 15.21 -7.88
CA VAL A 51 1.36 14.67 -7.09
C VAL A 51 0.85 13.43 -6.37
N TYR A 52 1.57 12.34 -6.50
CA TYR A 52 1.31 11.10 -5.80
C TYR A 52 2.62 10.49 -5.31
N GLY A 53 2.58 9.86 -4.14
CA GLY A 53 3.68 9.04 -3.64
C GLY A 53 3.52 7.60 -4.08
N ARG A 54 4.60 6.84 -4.12
CA ARG A 54 4.55 5.39 -4.30
C ARG A 54 5.31 4.73 -3.16
N GLY A 55 4.72 3.69 -2.57
CA GLY A 55 5.42 2.84 -1.61
C GLY A 55 6.66 2.20 -2.25
N ALA A 56 7.75 2.11 -1.49
CA ALA A 56 8.96 1.40 -1.89
C ALA A 56 8.87 -0.08 -1.49
N GLU A 57 7.79 -0.75 -1.92
CA GLU A 57 7.63 -2.18 -1.67
C GLU A 57 8.69 -2.96 -2.46
N GLN A 58 9.52 -3.71 -1.72
CA GLN A 58 10.60 -4.51 -2.28
C GLN A 58 10.29 -5.99 -2.14
N HIS A 59 10.87 -6.80 -3.02
CA HIS A 59 10.80 -8.27 -2.98
C HIS A 59 9.39 -8.87 -3.13
N LEU A 60 8.45 -8.11 -3.71
CA LEU A 60 7.12 -8.61 -4.06
C LEU A 60 7.17 -9.52 -5.29
N THR A 61 7.56 -10.76 -5.06
CA THR A 61 7.42 -11.82 -6.07
C THR A 61 6.00 -12.36 -6.06
N ARG A 62 5.53 -12.91 -7.17
CA ARG A 62 4.23 -13.60 -7.20
C ARG A 62 4.15 -14.70 -6.15
N GLY A 63 5.21 -15.51 -5.99
CA GLY A 63 5.22 -16.57 -4.97
C GLY A 63 5.05 -16.05 -3.55
N TYR A 64 5.64 -14.88 -3.24
CA TYR A 64 5.42 -14.20 -1.96
C TYR A 64 3.95 -13.76 -1.81
N LEU A 65 3.40 -13.08 -2.81
CA LEU A 65 2.02 -12.58 -2.77
C LEU A 65 0.98 -13.71 -2.66
N GLU A 66 1.20 -14.83 -3.33
CA GLU A 66 0.34 -16.02 -3.24
C GLU A 66 0.49 -16.69 -1.86
N HIS A 67 1.70 -16.72 -1.30
CA HIS A 67 1.96 -17.25 0.05
C HIS A 67 1.31 -16.40 1.15
N THR A 68 1.28 -15.07 0.98
CA THR A 68 0.63 -14.14 1.92
C THR A 68 -0.87 -13.99 1.67
N LEU A 69 -1.47 -14.83 0.80
CA LEU A 69 -2.88 -14.82 0.42
C LEU A 69 -3.36 -13.52 -0.25
N GLY A 70 -2.43 -12.68 -0.71
CA GLY A 70 -2.73 -11.40 -1.33
C GLY A 70 -1.90 -10.26 -0.76
N GLN A 71 -2.23 -9.06 -1.22
CA GLN A 71 -1.69 -7.80 -0.73
C GLN A 71 -2.63 -6.65 -1.10
N LEU A 72 -2.92 -5.76 -0.15
CA LEU A 72 -3.43 -4.42 -0.44
C LEU A 72 -2.54 -3.40 0.26
N SER A 73 -1.98 -2.48 -0.50
CA SER A 73 -1.16 -1.39 0.00
C SER A 73 -1.71 -0.05 -0.46
N LEU A 74 -1.92 0.84 0.51
CA LEU A 74 -2.42 2.19 0.31
C LEU A 74 -1.39 3.19 0.83
N LEU A 75 -1.04 4.17 0.00
CA LEU A 75 -0.28 5.34 0.42
C LEU A 75 -1.12 6.58 0.21
N SER A 76 -1.41 7.31 1.29
CA SER A 76 -2.15 8.57 1.25
C SER A 76 -1.27 9.76 1.61
N MET A 77 -1.53 10.89 0.96
CA MET A 77 -0.90 12.18 1.26
C MET A 77 -1.83 13.33 0.90
N ARG A 78 -1.75 14.44 1.65
CA ARG A 78 -2.48 15.66 1.34
C ARG A 78 -1.52 16.76 0.90
N LEU A 79 -1.86 17.42 -0.20
CA LEU A 79 -1.06 18.50 -0.78
C LEU A 79 -1.99 19.53 -1.40
N GLY A 80 -1.86 20.81 -1.02
CA GLY A 80 -2.69 21.88 -1.58
C GLY A 80 -4.20 21.64 -1.43
N GLY A 81 -4.64 21.01 -0.33
CA GLY A 81 -6.05 20.69 -0.07
C GLY A 81 -6.60 19.49 -0.85
N ARG A 82 -5.78 18.78 -1.64
CA ARG A 82 -6.16 17.55 -2.34
C ARG A 82 -5.58 16.33 -1.65
N LEU A 83 -6.37 15.25 -1.55
CA LEU A 83 -5.92 13.94 -1.09
C LEU A 83 -5.50 13.10 -2.30
N SER A 84 -4.26 12.63 -2.31
CA SER A 84 -3.81 11.61 -3.24
C SER A 84 -3.73 10.26 -2.53
N ILE A 85 -4.20 9.21 -3.21
CA ILE A 85 -4.11 7.82 -2.72
C ILE A 85 -3.49 6.97 -3.83
N THR A 86 -2.39 6.31 -3.53
CA THR A 86 -1.79 5.30 -4.40
C THR A 86 -2.19 3.93 -3.91
N VAL A 87 -2.76 3.12 -4.82
CA VAL A 87 -3.27 1.79 -4.54
C VAL A 87 -2.41 0.76 -5.26
N ALA A 88 -1.85 -0.20 -4.53
CA ALA A 88 -1.24 -1.40 -5.07
C ALA A 88 -1.95 -2.62 -4.49
N ALA A 89 -2.53 -3.45 -5.36
CA ALA A 89 -3.34 -4.58 -4.94
C ALA A 89 -2.97 -5.85 -5.70
N TYR A 90 -3.00 -6.96 -4.99
CA TYR A 90 -2.94 -8.31 -5.53
C TYR A 90 -3.90 -9.22 -4.77
N GLN A 91 -4.77 -9.91 -5.49
CA GLN A 91 -5.68 -10.89 -4.95
C GLN A 91 -5.55 -12.22 -5.74
N PRO A 92 -5.17 -13.33 -5.08
CA PRO A 92 -5.12 -14.64 -5.71
C PRO A 92 -6.42 -15.00 -6.42
N GLY A 93 -6.33 -15.50 -7.65
CA GLY A 93 -7.49 -15.92 -8.45
C GLY A 93 -8.37 -14.79 -9.01
N ALA A 94 -8.09 -13.52 -8.72
CA ALA A 94 -8.82 -12.38 -9.26
C ALA A 94 -8.15 -11.78 -10.51
N ASP A 95 -8.87 -10.89 -11.20
CA ASP A 95 -8.28 -10.02 -12.21
C ASP A 95 -7.46 -8.91 -11.52
N ASN A 96 -6.13 -9.04 -11.59
CA ASN A 96 -5.17 -8.09 -11.02
C ASN A 96 -4.72 -7.04 -12.05
N GLY A 97 -5.46 -6.88 -13.14
CA GLY A 97 -5.22 -5.86 -14.14
C GLY A 97 -5.53 -4.45 -13.63
N LYS A 98 -4.86 -3.46 -14.22
CA LYS A 98 -5.10 -2.04 -13.89
C LYS A 98 -6.55 -1.62 -14.12
N ALA A 99 -7.22 -2.15 -15.15
CA ALA A 99 -8.60 -1.80 -15.45
C ALA A 99 -9.55 -2.22 -14.31
N ALA A 100 -9.42 -3.46 -13.84
CA ALA A 100 -10.20 -3.97 -12.71
C ALA A 100 -9.92 -3.17 -11.42
N LEU A 101 -8.65 -2.83 -11.15
CA LEU A 101 -8.28 -2.01 -9.99
C LEU A 101 -8.88 -0.60 -10.07
N ARG A 102 -8.87 0.03 -11.25
CA ARG A 102 -9.46 1.35 -11.48
C ARG A 102 -10.97 1.33 -11.26
N GLU A 103 -11.64 0.29 -11.75
CA GLU A 103 -13.09 0.15 -11.56
C GLU A 103 -13.43 -0.07 -10.08
N LEU A 104 -12.66 -0.91 -9.37
CA LEU A 104 -12.82 -1.11 -7.94
C LEU A 104 -12.64 0.21 -7.18
N ALA A 105 -11.57 0.96 -7.46
CA ALA A 105 -11.34 2.27 -6.84
C ALA A 105 -12.47 3.26 -7.14
N ALA A 106 -13.00 3.29 -8.37
CA ALA A 106 -14.11 4.16 -8.74
C ALA A 106 -15.39 3.82 -7.95
N ARG A 107 -15.73 2.53 -7.83
CA ARG A 107 -16.89 2.07 -7.04
C ARG A 107 -16.72 2.43 -5.57
N THR A 108 -15.55 2.16 -4.99
CA THR A 108 -15.28 2.50 -3.59
C THR A 108 -15.38 4.00 -3.36
N LEU A 109 -14.82 4.85 -4.23
CA LEU A 109 -14.99 6.31 -4.08
C LEU A 109 -16.47 6.72 -4.12
N ALA A 110 -17.26 6.13 -5.03
CA ALA A 110 -18.68 6.40 -5.13
C ALA A 110 -19.48 5.95 -3.89
N GLU A 111 -19.10 4.85 -3.23
CA GLU A 111 -19.72 4.39 -1.97
C GLU A 111 -19.59 5.41 -0.82
N PHE A 112 -18.56 6.26 -0.87
CA PHE A 112 -18.33 7.33 0.09
C PHE A 112 -18.74 8.72 -0.42
N ASP A 113 -19.46 8.80 -1.54
CA ASP A 113 -19.82 10.05 -2.22
C ASP A 113 -18.59 10.93 -2.56
N LEU A 114 -17.44 10.30 -2.82
CA LEU A 114 -16.19 10.96 -3.18
C LEU A 114 -15.99 10.98 -4.69
N THR A 115 -15.46 12.09 -5.18
CA THR A 115 -15.04 12.25 -6.57
C THR A 115 -13.52 12.36 -6.66
N GLY A 116 -12.92 11.82 -7.73
CA GLY A 116 -11.49 11.92 -7.93
C GLY A 116 -11.06 11.56 -9.35
N VAL A 117 -9.83 11.95 -9.69
CA VAL A 117 -9.17 11.51 -10.93
C VAL A 117 -8.47 10.20 -10.66
N ILE A 118 -8.78 9.18 -11.46
CA ILE A 118 -8.14 7.86 -11.37
C ILE A 118 -7.20 7.75 -12.57
N ALA A 119 -5.90 7.61 -12.31
CA ALA A 119 -4.81 7.56 -13.31
C ALA A 119 -4.32 6.13 -13.61
#